data_AF-A0A836TZ32-F1
#
_entry.id   AF-A0A836TZ32-F1
#
_cell.length_a   1.000
_cell.length_b   1.000
_cell.length_c   1.000
_cell.angle_alpha   90.00
_cell.angle_beta   90.00
_cell.angle_gamma   90.00
#
_symmetry.space_group_name_H-M   'P 1'
#
loop_
_entity.id
_entity.type
_entity.pdbx_description
1 polymer ?
#
loop_
_entity_poly.entity_id
_entity_poly.type
_entity_poly.pdbx_seq_one_letter_code
_entity_poly.pdbx_strand_id
1 'polypeptide(L)'
;MNCAGTPELRTPNLDRLANTGIRFENFFCASPVCSPARASILTGQMPSQHGVQDFLRAGNSVNLPGDGKTVRYLEGRMTYTQILADNGYVCGLSGKWHLGDSATPQTGFEYWNVHATGSGDYYNAPMFKDGELYTADGYFSDV
;
A
#
# COMPACT_ATOMS: atom_id res chain seq x y z
N MET A 1 -12.32 -16.34 0.32
CA MET A 1 -13.28 -15.88 -0.72
C MET A 1 -14.22 -17.03 -1.01
N ASN A 2 -15.46 -16.79 -1.43
CA ASN A 2 -16.39 -17.86 -1.78
C ASN A 2 -15.81 -18.77 -2.87
N CYS A 3 -15.31 -18.18 -3.96
CA CYS A 3 -14.63 -18.90 -5.05
C CYS A 3 -13.30 -19.59 -4.66
N ALA A 4 -12.84 -19.43 -3.43
CA ALA A 4 -11.64 -20.07 -2.87
C ALA A 4 -11.96 -21.06 -1.74
N GLY A 5 -13.20 -21.55 -1.67
CA GLY A 5 -13.60 -22.62 -0.75
C GLY A 5 -14.20 -22.15 0.58
N THR A 6 -14.57 -20.88 0.72
CA THR A 6 -15.20 -20.33 1.94
C THR A 6 -16.65 -19.89 1.66
N PRO A 7 -17.62 -20.83 1.58
CA PRO A 7 -18.95 -20.59 1.03
C PRO A 7 -19.79 -19.54 1.79
N GLU A 8 -19.50 -19.29 3.06
CA GLU A 8 -20.18 -18.32 3.92
C GLU A 8 -19.86 -16.86 3.58
N LEU A 9 -18.75 -16.60 2.89
CA LEU A 9 -18.36 -15.25 2.48
C LEU A 9 -19.20 -14.77 1.30
N ARG A 10 -19.71 -13.54 1.38
CA ARG A 10 -20.43 -12.90 0.27
C ARG A 10 -19.46 -12.04 -0.55
N THR A 11 -18.81 -12.64 -1.55
CA THR A 11 -17.79 -11.98 -2.38
C THR A 11 -18.13 -11.92 -3.87
N PRO A 12 -19.36 -11.52 -4.27
CA PRO A 12 -19.83 -11.70 -5.66
C PRO A 12 -18.95 -11.01 -6.70
N ASN A 13 -18.33 -9.87 -6.36
CA ASN A 13 -17.42 -9.16 -7.27
C ASN A 13 -16.09 -9.91 -7.48
N LEU A 14 -15.53 -10.50 -6.42
CA LEU A 14 -14.30 -11.30 -6.52
C LEU A 14 -14.58 -12.65 -7.19
N ASP A 15 -15.73 -13.25 -6.94
CA ASP A 15 -16.14 -14.50 -7.58
C ASP A 15 -16.33 -14.29 -9.09
N ARG A 16 -16.96 -13.18 -9.49
CA ARG A 16 -17.07 -12.79 -10.90
C ARG A 16 -15.69 -12.57 -11.54
N LEU A 17 -14.76 -11.90 -10.85
CA LEU A 17 -13.40 -11.70 -11.36
C LEU A 17 -12.67 -13.03 -11.55
N ALA A 18 -12.78 -13.97 -10.60
CA ALA A 18 -12.20 -15.31 -10.71
C ALA A 18 -12.80 -16.12 -11.88
N ASN A 19 -14.11 -15.99 -12.13
CA ASN A 19 -14.80 -16.71 -13.20
C ASN A 19 -14.55 -16.13 -14.60
N THR A 20 -14.16 -14.86 -14.69
CA THR A 20 -13.94 -14.16 -15.97
C THR A 20 -12.47 -13.88 -16.27
N GLY A 21 -11.57 -14.27 -15.37
CA GLY A 21 -10.13 -14.08 -15.48
C GLY A 21 -9.35 -15.34 -15.11
N ILE A 22 -8.15 -15.13 -14.54
CA ILE A 22 -7.28 -16.21 -14.08
C ILE A 22 -7.22 -16.16 -12.56
N ARG A 23 -7.49 -17.30 -11.92
CA ARG A 23 -7.28 -17.50 -10.48
C ARG A 23 -6.10 -18.44 -10.27
N PHE A 24 -5.06 -17.96 -9.61
CA PHE A 24 -3.94 -18.80 -9.19
C PHE A 24 -4.32 -19.60 -7.95
N GLU A 25 -4.12 -20.92 -8.00
CA GLU A 25 -4.29 -21.79 -6.83
C GLU A 25 -3.10 -21.68 -5.87
N ASN A 26 -1.93 -21.37 -6.41
CA ASN A 26 -0.68 -21.23 -5.69
C ASN A 26 -0.10 -19.84 -5.97
N PHE A 27 -0.33 -18.90 -5.04
CA PHE A 27 0.19 -17.53 -5.11
C PHE A 27 0.66 -17.10 -3.72
N PHE A 28 1.89 -16.62 -3.60
CA PHE A 28 2.57 -16.42 -2.32
C PHE A 28 3.08 -14.99 -2.15
N CYS A 29 3.01 -14.46 -0.94
CA CYS A 29 3.68 -13.22 -0.56
C CYS A 29 5.16 -13.50 -0.27
N ALA A 30 6.04 -12.55 -0.63
CA ALA A 30 7.47 -12.64 -0.31
C ALA A 30 7.77 -12.52 1.20
N SER A 31 6.81 -12.03 1.99
CA SER A 31 6.89 -11.94 3.44
C SER A 31 5.50 -12.06 4.08
N PRO A 32 5.38 -12.63 5.29
CA PRO A 32 4.13 -12.62 6.05
C PRO A 32 3.80 -11.25 6.69
N VAL A 33 4.68 -10.24 6.56
CA VAL A 33 4.50 -8.90 7.15
C VAL A 33 4.24 -7.86 6.05
N CYS A 34 3.37 -6.89 6.32
CA CYS A 34 2.88 -5.95 5.33
C CYS A 34 3.97 -5.05 4.68
N SER A 35 4.82 -4.38 5.45
CA SER A 35 5.89 -3.52 4.90
C SER A 35 6.86 -4.28 3.98
N PRO A 36 7.48 -5.41 4.38
CA PRO A 36 8.35 -6.16 3.48
C PRO A 36 7.60 -6.68 2.24
N ALA A 37 6.37 -7.20 2.37
CA ALA A 37 5.61 -7.68 1.22
C ALA A 37 5.31 -6.54 0.20
N ARG A 38 5.01 -5.33 0.69
CA ARG A 38 4.78 -4.14 -0.15
C ARG A 38 6.05 -3.67 -0.85
N ALA A 39 7.18 -3.68 -0.16
CA ALA A 39 8.46 -3.38 -0.78
C ALA A 39 8.81 -4.41 -1.88
N SER A 40 8.54 -5.70 -1.63
CA SER A 40 8.83 -6.76 -2.60
C SER A 40 7.97 -6.65 -3.86
N ILE A 41 6.66 -6.38 -3.75
CA ILE A 41 5.81 -6.22 -4.94
C ILE A 41 6.20 -4.99 -5.78
N LEU A 42 6.63 -3.88 -5.14
CA LEU A 42 7.03 -2.67 -5.86
C LEU A 42 8.39 -2.85 -6.57
N THR A 43 9.34 -3.50 -5.92
CA THR A 43 10.73 -3.60 -6.41
C THR A 43 11.03 -4.88 -7.19
N GLY A 44 10.20 -5.92 -7.05
CA GLY A 44 10.49 -7.26 -7.57
C GLY A 44 11.62 -7.99 -6.81
N GLN A 45 12.02 -7.49 -5.63
CA GLN A 45 13.13 -8.00 -4.83
C GLN A 45 12.65 -8.70 -3.56
N MET A 46 13.43 -9.64 -3.02
CA MET A 46 13.16 -10.24 -1.72
C MET A 46 13.50 -9.28 -0.56
N PRO A 47 12.93 -9.47 0.65
CA PRO A 47 13.25 -8.67 1.84
C PRO A 47 14.75 -8.51 2.15
N SER A 48 15.54 -9.56 1.89
CA SER A 48 16.99 -9.53 2.06
C SER A 48 17.72 -8.58 1.10
N GLN A 49 17.12 -8.23 -0.05
CA GLN A 49 17.72 -7.35 -1.05
C GLN A 49 17.25 -5.89 -0.89
N HIS A 50 15.98 -5.68 -0.53
CA HIS A 50 15.45 -4.33 -0.33
C HIS A 50 15.63 -3.77 1.08
N GLY A 51 15.93 -4.61 2.07
CA GLY A 51 16.31 -4.19 3.43
C GLY A 51 15.13 -3.86 4.35
N VAL A 52 13.92 -3.75 3.83
CA VAL A 52 12.68 -3.73 4.65
C VAL A 52 12.40 -5.16 5.09
N GLN A 53 12.62 -5.47 6.36
CA GLN A 53 12.52 -6.84 6.88
C GLN A 53 11.34 -7.09 7.82
N ASP A 54 10.76 -6.04 8.39
CA ASP A 54 9.69 -6.15 9.38
C ASP A 54 8.73 -4.95 9.31
N PHE A 55 7.72 -4.94 10.17
CA PHE A 55 6.72 -3.90 10.32
C PHE A 55 7.37 -2.55 10.66
N LEU A 56 7.13 -1.56 9.80
CA LEU A 56 7.62 -0.21 10.01
C LEU A 56 6.72 0.55 10.99
N ARG A 57 7.22 0.82 12.19
CA ARG A 57 6.47 1.48 13.27
C ARG A 57 6.44 3.00 13.18
N ALA A 58 7.42 3.58 12.50
CA ALA A 58 7.70 5.02 12.53
C ALA A 58 8.34 5.49 11.21
N GLY A 59 8.50 6.80 11.05
CA GLY A 59 9.10 7.43 9.88
C GLY A 59 8.14 7.63 8.70
N ASN A 60 6.85 7.66 8.99
CA ASN A 60 5.76 7.95 8.07
C ASN A 60 5.57 9.46 7.83
N SER A 61 5.73 10.33 8.82
CA SER A 61 5.68 11.80 8.62
C SER A 61 6.09 12.56 9.89
N VAL A 62 6.75 13.71 9.71
CA VAL A 62 7.02 14.67 10.81
C VAL A 62 5.74 15.32 11.37
N ASN A 63 4.63 15.27 10.62
CA ASN A 63 3.33 15.80 11.07
C ASN A 63 2.60 14.86 12.03
N LEU A 64 3.19 13.70 12.35
CA LEU A 64 2.60 12.69 13.24
C LEU A 64 3.30 12.66 14.60
N PRO A 65 2.56 12.78 15.72
CA PRO A 65 3.14 12.75 17.06
C PRO A 65 3.92 11.45 17.33
N GLY A 66 5.19 11.59 17.73
CA GLY A 66 6.04 10.45 18.12
C GLY A 66 6.58 9.60 16.97
N ASP A 67 6.33 9.98 15.71
CA ASP A 67 6.71 9.20 14.52
C ASP A 67 8.18 9.44 14.07
N GLY A 68 8.83 10.47 14.61
CA GLY A 68 10.26 10.72 14.41
C GLY A 68 10.58 11.35 13.04
N LYS A 69 11.77 11.02 12.51
CA LYS A 69 12.20 11.51 11.19
C LYS A 69 11.52 10.70 10.09
N THR A 70 11.01 11.39 9.07
CA THR A 70 10.53 10.77 7.85
C THR A 70 11.61 9.92 7.17
N VAL A 71 11.25 8.74 6.68
CA VAL A 71 12.15 7.82 5.98
C VAL A 71 11.53 7.42 4.64
N ARG A 72 12.30 7.35 3.55
CA ARG A 72 11.84 6.84 2.25
C ARG A 72 12.52 5.51 1.98
N TYR A 73 11.91 4.40 2.42
CA TYR A 73 12.56 3.09 2.44
C TYR A 73 12.92 2.54 1.06
N LEU A 74 12.28 3.04 0.00
CA LEU A 74 12.57 2.65 -1.39
C LEU A 74 13.36 3.71 -2.16
N GLU A 75 13.91 4.72 -1.50
CA GLU A 75 14.71 5.76 -2.17
C GLU A 75 15.89 5.14 -2.94
N GLY A 76 16.07 5.59 -4.19
CA GLY A 76 17.11 5.08 -5.10
C GLY A 76 16.85 3.67 -5.66
N ARG A 77 15.71 3.04 -5.37
CA ARG A 77 15.34 1.73 -5.93
C ARG A 77 14.39 1.88 -7.11
N MET A 78 14.64 1.10 -8.16
CA MET A 78 13.70 0.98 -9.27
C MET A 78 12.44 0.22 -8.83
N THR A 79 11.26 0.72 -9.20
CA THR A 79 9.99 0.06 -8.95
C THR A 79 9.20 -0.10 -10.25
N TYR A 80 8.30 -1.09 -10.31
CA TYR A 80 7.48 -1.29 -11.50
C TYR A 80 6.59 -0.06 -11.80
N THR A 81 6.16 0.65 -10.77
CA THR A 81 5.35 1.88 -10.89
C THR A 81 6.15 3.04 -11.47
N GLN A 82 7.45 3.15 -11.15
CA GLN A 82 8.34 4.11 -11.82
C GLN A 82 8.49 3.76 -13.30
N ILE A 83 8.69 2.49 -13.63
CA ILE A 83 8.78 2.02 -15.02
C ILE A 83 7.50 2.36 -15.79
N LEU A 84 6.32 2.15 -15.19
CA LEU A 84 5.04 2.52 -15.80
C LEU A 84 4.95 4.03 -16.03
N ALA A 85 5.27 4.85 -15.02
CA ALA A 85 5.23 6.31 -15.12
C ALA A 85 6.18 6.83 -16.21
N ASP A 86 7.41 6.32 -16.27
CA ASP A 86 8.41 6.69 -17.29
C ASP A 86 7.95 6.33 -18.71
N ASN A 87 6.97 5.43 -18.85
CA ASN A 87 6.38 5.01 -20.13
C ASN A 87 4.98 5.60 -20.36
N GLY A 88 4.63 6.69 -19.67
CA GLY A 88 3.43 7.49 -19.94
C GLY A 88 2.16 7.02 -19.24
N TYR A 89 2.26 6.11 -18.27
CA TYR A 89 1.12 5.76 -17.42
C TYR A 89 0.95 6.77 -16.29
N VAL A 90 -0.31 7.12 -15.99
CA VAL A 90 -0.66 7.80 -14.74
C VAL A 90 -0.89 6.75 -13.67
N CYS A 91 -0.01 6.69 -12.67
CA CYS A 91 -0.13 5.76 -11.55
C CYS A 91 -0.79 6.43 -10.35
N GLY A 92 -1.74 5.75 -9.72
CA GLY A 92 -2.40 6.22 -8.50
C GLY A 92 -2.32 5.22 -7.36
N LEU A 93 -2.14 5.72 -6.14
CA LEU A 93 -2.23 4.95 -4.90
C LEU A 93 -3.36 5.50 -4.03
N SER A 94 -4.32 4.63 -3.71
CA SER A 94 -5.36 4.85 -2.71
C SER A 94 -5.25 3.80 -1.61
N GLY A 95 -5.29 4.20 -0.34
CA GLY A 95 -5.23 3.31 0.82
C GLY A 95 -3.88 3.25 1.51
N LYS A 96 -3.28 2.09 1.73
CA LYS A 96 -2.10 1.98 2.62
C LYS A 96 -0.78 2.01 1.85
N TRP A 97 0.13 2.92 2.19
CA TRP A 97 1.51 2.95 1.68
C TRP A 97 2.46 2.07 2.51
N HIS A 98 2.70 2.46 3.77
CA HIS A 98 3.47 1.72 4.79
C HIS A 98 4.92 1.36 4.42
N LEU A 99 5.58 2.29 3.71
CA LEU A 99 7.00 2.24 3.36
C LEU A 99 7.69 3.57 3.72
N GLY A 100 7.31 4.13 4.88
CA GLY A 100 7.77 5.41 5.38
C GLY A 100 6.94 6.56 4.83
N ASP A 101 7.58 7.66 4.43
CA ASP A 101 6.97 8.96 4.09
C ASP A 101 5.60 8.87 3.39
N SER A 102 4.53 8.94 4.18
CA SER A 102 3.15 8.90 3.68
C SER A 102 2.67 10.28 3.21
N ALA A 103 3.38 11.36 3.57
CA ALA A 103 2.99 12.72 3.19
C ALA A 103 3.38 13.03 1.74
N THR A 104 4.42 12.39 1.21
CA THR A 104 4.93 12.66 -0.13
C THR A 104 4.66 11.48 -1.07
N PRO A 105 4.08 11.70 -2.27
CA PRO A 105 4.02 10.67 -3.31
C PRO A 105 5.40 10.11 -3.66
N GLN A 106 5.48 8.79 -3.89
CA GLN A 106 6.75 8.10 -4.17
C GLN A 106 6.61 7.15 -5.36
N THR A 107 7.75 6.68 -5.89
CA THR A 107 7.79 5.53 -6.81
C THR A 107 6.87 5.68 -8.04
N GLY A 108 6.87 6.84 -8.70
CA GLY A 108 6.06 7.09 -9.90
C GLY A 108 4.56 7.30 -9.68
N PHE A 109 4.06 7.33 -8.44
CA PHE A 109 2.66 7.66 -8.17
C PHE A 109 2.41 9.17 -8.31
N GLU A 110 1.35 9.53 -9.02
CA GLU A 110 0.84 10.90 -9.18
C GLU A 110 -0.39 11.11 -8.29
N TYR A 111 -1.42 10.27 -8.42
CA TYR A 111 -2.54 10.30 -7.47
C TYR A 111 -2.13 9.64 -6.15
N TRP A 112 -2.34 10.34 -5.04
CA TRP A 112 -1.92 9.89 -3.72
C TRP A 112 -2.96 10.24 -2.68
N ASN A 113 -3.69 9.24 -2.21
CA ASN A 113 -4.59 9.37 -1.07
C ASN A 113 -4.37 8.18 -0.14
N VAL A 114 -3.55 8.35 0.90
CA VAL A 114 -3.04 7.22 1.69
C VAL A 114 -3.21 7.37 3.19
N HIS A 115 -3.27 6.26 3.91
CA HIS A 115 -3.22 6.26 5.38
C HIS A 115 -1.94 6.94 5.88
N ALA A 116 -2.10 7.75 6.92
CA ALA A 116 -0.99 8.49 7.51
C ALA A 116 0.12 7.58 8.05
N THR A 117 -0.24 6.38 8.50
CA THR A 117 0.68 5.40 9.12
C THR A 117 0.49 4.01 8.54
N GLY A 118 1.33 3.08 8.99
CA GLY A 118 1.20 1.66 8.73
C GLY A 118 0.01 0.95 9.37
N SER A 119 -0.72 1.60 10.25
CA SER A 119 -1.89 1.03 10.91
C SER A 119 -2.77 2.18 11.36
N GLY A 120 -4.07 2.11 11.10
CA GLY A 120 -4.98 3.19 11.45
C GLY A 120 -6.37 2.67 11.72
N ASP A 121 -7.21 3.60 12.14
CA ASP A 121 -8.62 3.36 12.39
C ASP A 121 -9.38 3.17 11.06
N TYR A 122 -10.47 2.42 11.14
CA TYR A 122 -11.39 2.26 10.01
C TYR A 122 -12.38 3.43 9.91
N TYR A 123 -12.66 4.09 11.02
CA TYR A 123 -13.52 5.27 11.07
C TYR A 123 -12.67 6.48 11.42
N ASN A 124 -12.92 7.62 10.78
CA ASN A 124 -12.18 8.84 11.07
C ASN A 124 -10.67 8.67 10.92
N ALA A 125 -10.26 7.96 9.86
CA ALA A 125 -8.88 7.58 9.64
C ALA A 125 -8.01 8.81 9.29
N PRO A 126 -6.82 8.99 9.91
CA PRO A 126 -5.86 10.00 9.46
C PRO A 126 -5.24 9.57 8.13
N MET A 127 -5.29 10.48 7.15
CA MET A 127 -4.93 10.25 5.76
C MET A 127 -4.09 11.41 5.23
N PHE A 128 -3.26 11.16 4.21
CA PHE A 128 -2.58 12.18 3.42
C PHE A 128 -3.14 12.22 2.01
N LYS A 129 -3.50 13.42 1.56
CA LYS A 129 -3.83 13.71 0.17
C LYS A 129 -3.21 15.04 -0.23
N ASP A 130 -2.54 15.07 -1.38
CA ASP A 130 -1.88 16.27 -1.91
C ASP A 130 -0.89 16.93 -0.92
N GLY A 131 -0.23 16.11 -0.09
CA GLY A 131 0.70 16.58 0.95
C GLY A 131 0.04 17.00 2.27
N GLU A 132 -1.28 17.09 2.32
CA GLU A 132 -2.02 17.55 3.49
C GLU A 132 -2.56 16.39 4.32
N LEU A 133 -2.38 16.47 5.63
CA LEU A 133 -2.98 15.55 6.60
C LEU A 133 -4.45 15.93 6.79
N TYR A 134 -5.35 14.97 6.60
CA TYR A 134 -6.77 15.13 6.88
C TYR A 134 -7.35 13.91 7.58
N THR A 135 -8.54 14.06 8.15
CA THR A 135 -9.30 12.97 8.76
C THR A 135 -10.44 12.58 7.81
N ALA A 136 -10.46 11.34 7.33
CA ALA A 136 -11.54 10.83 6.49
C ALA A 136 -12.86 10.83 7.27
N ASP A 137 -13.96 11.31 6.70
CA ASP A 137 -15.25 11.29 7.41
C ASP A 137 -15.88 9.88 7.36
N GLY A 138 -16.38 9.40 8.49
CA GLY A 138 -17.04 8.10 8.57
C GLY A 138 -16.09 6.93 8.30
N TYR A 139 -16.60 5.88 7.63
CA TYR A 139 -15.78 4.72 7.26
C TYR A 139 -14.91 5.07 6.06
N PHE A 140 -13.60 4.86 6.17
CA PHE A 140 -12.61 5.40 5.23
C PHE A 140 -12.78 4.99 3.75
N SER A 141 -13.58 3.96 3.45
CA SER A 141 -13.89 3.54 2.08
C SER A 141 -15.22 4.06 1.53
N ASP A 142 -15.98 4.81 2.33
CA ASP A 142 -17.27 5.40 1.94
C ASP A 142 -17.12 6.81 1.32
N VAL A 143 -15.90 7.37 1.36
CA VAL A 143 -15.51 8.69 0.83
C VAL A 143 -14.85 8.63 -0.53
#